data_AF-A0A656JPX9-F1
#
_entry.id   AF-A0A656JPX9-F1
#
_cell.length_a   1.000
_cell.length_b   1.000
_cell.length_c   1.000
_cell.angle_alpha   90.00
_cell.angle_beta   90.00
_cell.angle_gamma   90.00
#
_symmetry.space_group_name_H-M   'P 1'
#
loop_
_entity.id
_entity.type
_entity.pdbx_description
1 polymer ?
#
loop_
_entity_poly.entity_id
_entity_poly.type
_entity_poly.pdbx_seq_one_letter_code
_entity_poly.pdbx_strand_id
1 'polypeptide(L)' 'PASGEIRRFLVGPVGCEITGISFAPDYKTMFIGIQHPGENGGSTFPEHLPNGKPRSSVMVITREDGGIIGA' A
#
# COMPACT_ATOMS: atom_id res chain seq x y z
N PRO A 1 20.37 -2.08 5.87
CA PRO A 1 20.82 -3.50 5.83
C PRO A 1 22.32 -3.58 5.55
N ALA A 2 23.03 -4.51 6.17
CA ALA A 2 24.47 -4.67 5.96
C ALA A 2 24.84 -5.11 4.52
N SER A 3 23.95 -5.82 3.83
CA SER A 3 24.20 -6.37 2.48
C SER A 3 23.94 -5.40 1.31
N GLY A 4 23.23 -4.30 1.54
CA GLY A 4 22.74 -3.42 0.46
C GLY A 4 21.68 -4.05 -0.45
N GLU A 5 21.21 -5.27 -0.16
CA GLU A 5 20.15 -5.93 -0.92
C GLU A 5 18.83 -5.17 -0.79
N ILE A 6 18.16 -4.96 -1.93
CA ILE A 6 16.85 -4.31 -2.01
C ILE A 6 15.89 -5.27 -2.70
N ARG A 7 14.71 -5.44 -2.10
CA ARG A 7 13.61 -6.21 -2.69
C ARG A 7 12.38 -5.32 -2.82
N ARG A 8 11.73 -5.39 -3.99
CA ARG A 8 10.42 -4.76 -4.18
C ARG A 8 9.39 -5.58 -3.42
N PHE A 9 8.65 -4.94 -2.51
CA PHE A 9 7.64 -5.58 -1.69
C PHE A 9 6.20 -5.34 -2.20
N LEU A 10 5.90 -4.12 -2.65
CA LEU A 10 4.56 -3.67 -3.03
C LEU A 10 4.64 -2.80 -4.30
N VAL A 11 3.61 -2.87 -5.13
CA VAL A 11 3.28 -1.91 -6.18
C VAL A 11 1.86 -1.41 -5.96
N GLY A 12 1.65 -0.10 -6.06
CA GLY A 12 0.33 0.53 -5.88
C GLY A 12 -0.54 0.54 -7.14
N PRO A 13 -1.78 1.04 -7.04
CA PRO A 13 -2.67 1.24 -8.19
C PRO A 13 -2.16 2.32 -9.16
N VAL A 14 -2.81 2.39 -10.31
CA VAL A 14 -2.49 3.35 -11.38
C VAL A 14 -2.48 4.79 -10.87
N GLY A 15 -1.43 5.54 -11.23
CA GLY A 15 -1.32 6.98 -10.98
C GLY A 15 -1.17 7.36 -9.50
N CYS A 16 -0.92 6.39 -8.60
CA CYS A 16 -0.70 6.70 -7.19
C CYS A 16 0.77 6.92 -6.86
N GLU A 17 1.01 7.61 -5.75
CA GLU A 17 2.25 7.54 -4.98
C GLU A 17 2.05 6.62 -3.77
N ILE A 18 3.05 5.79 -3.46
CA ILE A 18 3.13 5.09 -2.18
C ILE A 18 3.83 6.00 -1.17
N THR A 19 3.11 6.45 -0.15
CA THR A 19 3.63 7.42 0.83
C THR A 19 2.94 7.31 2.17
N GLY A 20 3.66 7.63 3.25
CA GLY A 20 3.22 7.38 4.63
C GLY A 20 3.35 5.90 5.02
N ILE A 21 4.10 5.65 6.09
CA ILE A 21 4.33 4.31 6.64
C ILE A 21 4.23 4.35 8.17
N SER A 22 3.58 3.34 8.75
CA SER A 22 3.56 3.10 10.19
C SER A 22 3.36 1.62 10.47
N PHE A 23 3.77 1.15 11.65
CA PHE A 23 3.57 -0.23 12.10
C PHE A 23 2.70 -0.26 13.35
N ALA A 24 1.90 -1.31 13.51
CA ALA A 24 1.35 -1.64 14.81
C ALA A 24 2.49 -2.04 15.77
N PRO A 25 2.33 -1.89 17.10
CA PRO A 25 3.40 -2.17 18.07
C PRO A 25 3.96 -3.61 18.03
N ASP A 26 3.16 -4.57 17.57
CA ASP A 26 3.57 -5.97 17.43
C ASP A 26 4.27 -6.29 16.09
N TYR A 27 4.41 -5.29 15.20
CA TYR A 27 4.95 -5.39 13.84
C TYR A 27 4.26 -6.42 12.93
N LYS A 28 3.08 -6.89 13.29
CA LYS A 28 2.28 -7.82 12.47
C LYS A 28 1.40 -7.11 11.44
N THR A 29 1.28 -5.79 11.58
CA THR A 29 0.50 -4.94 10.69
C THR A 29 1.33 -3.75 10.24
N MET A 30 1.39 -3.53 8.92
CA MET A 30 1.97 -2.33 8.31
C MET A 30 0.86 -1.50 7.68
N PHE A 31 0.82 -0.21 8.03
CA PHE A 31 -0.09 0.78 7.46
C PHE A 31 0.66 1.59 6.40
N ILE A 32 0.14 1.62 5.17
CA ILE A 32 0.76 2.34 4.03
C ILE A 32 -0.28 3.25 3.38
N GLY A 33 0.09 4.49 3.10
CA GLY A 33 -0.76 5.39 2.32
C GLY A 33 -0.64 5.17 0.81
N ILE A 34 -1.79 5.23 0.15
CA ILE A 34 -1.95 5.33 -1.30
C ILE A 34 -2.45 6.75 -1.58
N GLN A 35 -1.58 7.60 -2.11
CA GLN A 35 -1.91 8.99 -2.41
C GLN A 35 -2.33 9.15 -3.86
N HIS A 36 -3.36 9.98 -4.08
CA HIS A 36 -3.88 10.41 -5.38
C HIS A 36 -3.98 9.31 -6.46
N PRO A 37 -4.56 8.13 -6.18
CA PRO A 37 -4.76 7.11 -7.20
C PRO A 37 -5.54 7.71 -8.39
N GLY A 38 -5.03 7.48 -9.59
CA GLY A 38 -5.60 8.05 -10.81
C GLY A 38 -5.46 9.57 -10.93
N GLU A 39 -4.35 10.16 -10.47
CA GLU A 39 -4.01 11.58 -10.67
C GLU A 39 -4.39 12.10 -12.07
N ASN A 40 -4.05 11.31 -13.09
CA ASN A 40 -4.29 11.61 -14.50
C ASN A 40 -5.37 10.71 -15.13
N GLY A 41 -6.29 10.19 -14.31
CA GLY A 41 -7.28 9.18 -14.68
C GLY A 41 -6.74 7.74 -14.64
N GLY A 42 -7.56 6.79 -15.07
CA GLY A 42 -7.17 5.37 -15.18
C GLY A 42 -7.23 4.56 -13.88
N SER A 43 -7.83 5.10 -12.82
CA SER A 43 -8.06 4.36 -11.57
C SER A 43 -9.48 4.56 -11.06
N THR A 44 -10.04 3.50 -10.49
CA THR A 44 -11.28 3.48 -9.72
C THR A 44 -11.05 2.92 -8.32
N PHE A 45 -9.77 2.85 -7.89
CA PHE A 45 -9.36 2.32 -6.60
C PHE A 45 -9.87 3.19 -5.42
N PRO A 46 -10.24 2.60 -4.27
CA PRO A 46 -10.25 1.16 -3.99
C PRO A 46 -11.53 0.43 -4.39
N GLU A 47 -12.65 1.11 -4.63
CA GLU A 47 -13.95 0.45 -4.75
C GLU A 47 -14.21 -0.22 -6.10
N HIS A 48 -13.47 0.17 -7.14
CA HIS A 48 -13.57 -0.38 -8.49
C HIS A 48 -14.96 -0.35 -9.13
N LEU A 49 -15.80 0.61 -8.70
CA LEU A 49 -17.13 0.81 -9.29
C LEU A 49 -17.01 1.24 -10.77
N PRO A 50 -18.00 0.90 -11.62
CA PRO A 50 -18.04 1.37 -13.01
C PRO A 50 -18.00 2.91 -13.07
N ASN A 51 -17.03 3.47 -13.80
CA ASN A 51 -16.76 4.92 -13.85
C ASN A 51 -16.61 5.57 -12.44
N GLY A 52 -16.15 4.80 -11.46
CA GLY A 52 -16.01 5.23 -10.08
C GLY A 52 -14.94 6.31 -9.89
N LYS A 53 -15.12 7.15 -8.88
CA LYS A 53 -14.12 8.15 -8.48
C LYS A 53 -13.06 7.50 -7.57
N PRO A 54 -11.77 7.56 -7.91
CA PRO A 54 -10.74 6.98 -7.06
C PRO A 54 -10.53 7.81 -5.78
N ARG A 55 -10.04 7.16 -4.72
CA ARG A 55 -9.87 7.76 -3.40
C ARG A 55 -8.53 7.40 -2.78
N SER A 56 -7.79 8.42 -2.32
CA SER A 56 -6.64 8.22 -1.44
C SER A 56 -7.06 7.41 -0.21
N SER A 57 -6.21 6.47 0.21
CA SER A 57 -6.55 5.49 1.25
C SER A 57 -5.33 5.15 2.09
N VAL A 58 -5.56 4.77 3.35
CA VAL A 58 -4.55 4.08 4.17
C VAL A 58 -4.87 2.60 4.15
N MET A 59 -3.92 1.79 3.70
CA MET A 59 -4.05 0.35 3.54
C MET A 59 -3.41 -0.38 4.72
N VAL A 60 -4.04 -1.49 5.10
CA VAL A 60 -3.56 -2.41 6.13
C VAL A 60 -2.95 -3.62 5.44
N ILE A 61 -1.67 -3.87 5.69
CA ILE A 61 -0.95 -5.02 5.16
C ILE A 61 -0.63 -5.96 6.33
N THR A 62 -1.07 -7.21 6.19
CA THR A 62 -0.87 -8.30 7.17
C THR A 62 -0.36 -9.54 6.45
N ARG A 63 0.31 -10.45 7.17
CA ARG A 63 0.59 -11.80 6.68
C ARG A 63 -0.57 -12.71 7.01
N GLU A 64 -0.89 -13.64 6.10
CA GLU A 64 -1.95 -14.65 6.31
C GLU A 64 -1.65 -15.56 7.51
N ASP A 65 -0.36 -15.79 7.80
CA ASP A 65 0.10 -16.59 8.94
C ASP A 65 0.17 -15.81 10.27
N GLY A 66 -0.19 -14.52 10.27
CA GLY A 66 -0.14 -13.65 11.45
C GLY A 66 1.29 -13.34 11.95
N GLY A 67 2.31 -13.57 11.12
CA GLY A 67 3.70 -13.27 11.43
C GLY A 67 4.06 -11.78 11.30
N ILE A 68 5.32 -11.46 11.63
CA ILE A 68 5.87 -10.10 11.51
C ILE A 68 6.06 -9.74 10.04
N ILE A 69 5.69 -8.51 9.65
CA ILE A 69 5.86 -8.02 8.28
C ILE A 69 7.34 -7.99 7.88
N GLY A 70 7.69 -8.62 6.76
CA GLY A 70 9.05 -8.60 6.20
C GLY A 70 10.08 -9.49 6.89
N ALA A 71 9.68 -10.28 7.89
CA ALA A 71 10.52 -11.27 8.58
C ALA A 71 10.66 -12.59 7.81
#